data_AF-A0A3S9P2N9-F1
#
_entry.id   AF-A0A3S9P2N9-F1
#
_cell.length_a   1.000
_cell.length_b   1.000
_cell.length_c   1.000
_cell.angle_alpha   90.00
_cell.angle_beta   90.00
_cell.angle_gamma   90.00
#
_symmetry.space_group_name_H-M   'P 1'
#
loop_
_entity.id
_entity.type
_entity.pdbx_description
1 polymer ?
#
loop_
_entity_poly.entity_id
_entity_poly.type
_entity_poly.pdbx_seq_one_letter_code
_entity_poly.pdbx_strand_id
1 'polypeptide(L)'
;MIPIKHLLYRTYKLFFIVILPSVLSACTIGEQGVFYAEISKKPILRIQNNKLRIEVHNSNVNSAQLIYEVNATINQEEKVINLKAKQAINKDYLENFEIDIPQSIIKTINLWTINWVDPDGTIITLEIDK
;
A
#
# COMPACT_ATOMS: atom_id res chain seq x y z
N MET A 1 -9.10 -55.22 -25.11
CA MET A 1 -8.29 -55.36 -23.88
C MET A 1 -7.43 -54.10 -23.76
N ILE A 2 -7.88 -53.11 -22.97
CA ILE A 2 -7.19 -51.80 -22.85
C ILE A 2 -6.05 -51.96 -21.85
N PRO A 3 -4.81 -51.57 -22.16
CA PRO A 3 -3.67 -51.77 -21.26
C PRO A 3 -3.81 -50.88 -20.02
N ILE A 4 -3.83 -51.52 -18.84
CA ILE A 4 -3.97 -50.92 -17.49
C ILE A 4 -2.98 -49.77 -17.24
N LYS A 5 -1.81 -49.79 -17.89
CA LYS A 5 -0.79 -48.74 -17.80
C LYS A 5 -1.28 -47.36 -18.31
N HIS A 6 -2.23 -47.35 -19.25
CA HIS A 6 -2.72 -46.12 -19.87
C HIS A 6 -3.79 -45.40 -19.04
N LEU A 7 -4.49 -46.12 -18.16
CA LEU A 7 -5.52 -45.55 -17.27
C LEU A 7 -4.88 -44.81 -16.09
N LEU A 8 -3.82 -45.39 -15.56
CA LEU A 8 -3.03 -44.87 -14.45
C LEU A 8 -2.36 -43.54 -14.83
N TYR A 9 -1.67 -43.46 -15.97
CA TYR A 9 -1.00 -42.22 -16.41
C TYR A 9 -1.96 -41.01 -16.57
N ARG A 10 -3.23 -41.28 -16.89
CA ARG A 10 -4.24 -40.25 -17.12
C ARG A 10 -4.79 -39.66 -15.81
N THR A 11 -4.83 -40.43 -14.73
CA THR A 11 -5.29 -39.95 -13.42
C THR A 11 -4.23 -39.12 -12.69
N TYR A 12 -2.95 -39.48 -12.81
CA TYR A 12 -1.86 -38.70 -12.18
C TYR A 12 -1.70 -37.31 -12.81
N LYS A 13 -1.85 -37.23 -14.14
CA LYS A 13 -1.72 -35.97 -14.88
C LYS A 13 -2.87 -35.00 -14.56
N LEU A 14 -4.07 -35.51 -14.29
CA LEU A 14 -5.21 -34.69 -13.87
C LEU A 14 -5.06 -34.17 -12.43
N PHE A 15 -4.51 -34.99 -11.52
CA PHE A 15 -4.32 -34.61 -10.12
C PHE A 15 -3.28 -33.48 -9.95
N PHE A 16 -2.19 -33.51 -10.75
CA PHE A 16 -1.16 -32.46 -10.73
C PHE A 16 -1.62 -31.14 -11.35
N ILE A 17 -2.56 -31.16 -12.31
CA ILE A 17 -3.05 -29.96 -12.98
C ILE A 17 -4.04 -29.16 -12.11
N VAL A 18 -4.76 -29.82 -11.20
CA VAL A 18 -5.78 -29.17 -10.37
C VAL A 18 -5.23 -28.66 -9.02
N ILE A 19 -4.20 -29.30 -8.46
CA ILE A 19 -3.66 -28.94 -7.14
C ILE A 19 -2.52 -27.92 -7.23
N LEU A 20 -1.80 -27.85 -8.35
CA LEU A 20 -0.70 -26.90 -8.51
C LEU A 20 -1.13 -25.42 -8.60
N PRO A 21 -2.26 -25.03 -9.23
CA PRO A 21 -2.64 -23.62 -9.30
C PRO A 21 -3.24 -23.06 -8.00
N SER A 22 -3.65 -23.90 -7.03
CA SER A 22 -4.20 -23.41 -5.75
C SER A 22 -3.15 -22.98 -4.73
N VAL A 23 -1.88 -23.35 -4.91
CA VAL A 23 -0.78 -22.99 -3.99
C VAL A 23 -0.11 -21.66 -4.37
N LEU A 24 -0.27 -21.19 -5.61
CA LEU A 24 0.34 -19.94 -6.08
C LEU A 24 -0.46 -18.67 -5.73
N SER A 25 -1.71 -18.82 -5.27
CA SER A 25 -2.57 -17.69 -4.90
C SER A 25 -2.40 -17.20 -3.46
N ALA A 26 -1.48 -17.80 -2.67
CA ALA A 26 -1.37 -17.56 -1.23
C ALA A 26 -0.47 -16.36 -0.83
N CYS A 27 0.13 -15.64 -1.79
CA CYS A 27 1.12 -14.59 -1.50
C CYS A 27 0.53 -13.17 -1.45
N THR A 28 -0.58 -12.92 -0.75
CA THR A 28 -0.96 -11.56 -0.30
C THR A 28 -1.76 -11.57 1.00
N ILE A 29 -1.59 -12.59 1.84
CA ILE A 29 -2.37 -12.71 3.09
C ILE A 29 -1.93 -11.61 4.06
N GLY A 30 -2.82 -10.64 4.29
CA GLY A 30 -2.70 -9.67 5.37
C GLY A 30 -2.31 -8.25 4.98
N GLU A 31 -2.03 -7.96 3.70
CA GLU A 31 -1.83 -6.58 3.24
C GLU A 31 -3.16 -5.93 2.87
N GLN A 32 -3.43 -4.74 3.43
CA GLN A 32 -4.65 -3.97 3.21
C GLN A 32 -4.31 -2.50 3.01
N GLY A 33 -5.09 -1.79 2.20
CA GLY A 33 -4.99 -0.34 2.12
C GLY A 33 -5.57 0.31 3.37
N VAL A 34 -5.13 1.52 3.69
CA VAL A 34 -5.49 2.22 4.92
C VAL A 34 -6.50 3.31 4.60
N PHE A 35 -7.68 3.25 5.22
CA PHE A 35 -8.64 4.34 5.15
C PHE A 35 -8.20 5.49 6.06
N TYR A 36 -8.37 6.73 5.62
CA TYR A 36 -8.04 7.91 6.41
C TYR A 36 -8.77 7.93 7.76
N ALA A 37 -10.02 7.43 7.78
CA ALA A 37 -10.84 7.33 8.98
C ALA A 37 -10.31 6.32 10.03
N GLU A 38 -9.44 5.39 9.64
CA GLU A 38 -8.82 4.40 10.54
C GLU A 38 -7.57 4.94 11.25
N ILE A 39 -7.03 6.06 10.77
CA ILE A 39 -5.82 6.66 11.35
C ILE A 39 -6.21 7.36 12.65
N SER A 40 -5.49 7.05 13.74
CA SER A 40 -5.81 7.56 15.08
C SER A 40 -5.74 9.08 15.20
N LYS A 41 -4.90 9.71 14.37
CA LYS A 41 -4.69 11.16 14.29
C LYS A 41 -4.47 11.55 12.84
N LYS A 42 -4.85 12.78 12.48
CA LYS A 42 -4.57 13.36 11.17
C LYS A 42 -3.05 13.25 10.87
N PRO A 43 -2.66 12.73 9.69
CA PRO A 43 -1.27 12.74 9.25
C PRO A 43 -0.69 14.15 9.20
N ILE A 44 0.57 14.29 9.60
CA ILE A 44 1.31 15.56 9.55
C ILE A 44 2.29 15.48 8.39
N LEU A 45 2.21 16.44 7.48
CA LEU A 45 3.08 16.53 6.30
C LEU A 45 4.15 17.60 6.52
N ARG A 46 5.42 17.25 6.36
CA ARG A 46 6.55 18.19 6.48
C ARG A 46 7.52 18.03 5.32
N ILE A 47 8.18 19.11 4.94
CA ILE A 47 9.31 19.05 4.01
C ILE A 47 10.61 19.05 4.81
N GLN A 48 11.40 17.98 4.69
CA GLN A 48 12.67 17.84 5.39
C GLN A 48 13.69 17.17 4.47
N ASN A 49 14.94 17.66 4.47
CA ASN A 49 16.04 17.08 3.70
C ASN A 49 15.71 16.81 2.22
N ASN A 50 14.94 17.72 1.61
CA ASN A 50 14.48 17.57 0.23
C ASN A 50 13.61 16.33 -0.02
N LYS A 51 12.81 15.94 0.98
CA LYS A 51 11.78 14.90 0.90
C LYS A 51 10.47 15.37 1.53
N LEU A 52 9.38 14.72 1.13
CA LEU A 52 8.10 14.84 1.83
C LEU A 52 8.07 13.80 2.94
N ARG A 53 8.09 14.26 4.19
CA ARG A 53 7.94 13.42 5.39
C ARG A 53 6.46 13.40 5.79
N ILE A 54 5.94 12.20 5.96
CA ILE A 54 4.57 11.94 6.42
C ILE A 54 4.68 11.28 7.79
N GLU A 55 4.19 11.98 8.81
CA GLU A 55 4.06 11.45 10.16
C GLU A 55 2.63 10.93 10.34
N VAL A 56 2.49 9.65 10.65
CA VAL A 56 1.21 8.99 10.94
C VAL A 56 1.28 8.34 12.31
N HIS A 57 0.13 8.26 12.98
CA HIS A 57 0.04 7.55 14.24
C HIS A 57 -0.80 6.29 14.07
N ASN A 58 -0.11 5.15 14.06
CA ASN A 58 -0.74 3.84 14.16
C ASN A 58 -1.54 3.76 15.48
N SER A 59 -2.76 3.23 15.42
CA SER A 59 -3.57 3.04 16.63
C SER A 59 -2.98 1.90 17.47
N ASN A 60 -2.47 2.22 18.66
CA ASN A 60 -2.00 1.22 19.62
C ASN A 60 -3.16 0.36 20.22
N VAL A 61 -4.43 0.73 20.00
CA VAL A 61 -5.60 0.04 20.56
C VAL A 61 -6.23 -0.94 19.55
N ASN A 62 -6.03 -0.73 18.24
CA ASN A 62 -6.47 -1.61 17.14
C ASN A 62 -5.28 -2.31 16.44
N SER A 63 -4.20 -2.52 17.20
CA SER A 63 -2.80 -2.68 16.78
C SER A 63 -2.42 -3.95 16.00
N ALA A 64 -3.36 -4.73 15.48
CA ALA A 64 -2.99 -5.93 14.72
C ALA A 64 -2.36 -5.58 13.37
N GLN A 65 -2.80 -4.47 12.77
CA GLN A 65 -2.31 -4.00 11.48
C GLN A 65 -1.57 -2.69 11.67
N LEU A 66 -0.33 -2.64 11.16
CA LEU A 66 0.52 -1.46 11.23
C LEU A 66 0.71 -0.91 9.83
N ILE A 67 0.50 0.39 9.67
CA ILE A 67 0.90 1.12 8.48
C ILE A 67 2.41 0.94 8.34
N TYR A 68 2.84 0.35 7.24
CA TYR A 68 4.26 0.03 7.00
C TYR A 68 4.77 0.59 5.66
N GLU A 69 3.88 1.14 4.84
CA GLU A 69 4.21 1.70 3.53
C GLU A 69 3.29 2.88 3.22
N VAL A 70 3.86 3.97 2.74
CA VAL A 70 3.14 5.11 2.16
C VAL A 70 3.78 5.43 0.82
N ASN A 71 3.00 5.32 -0.25
CA ASN A 71 3.43 5.64 -1.61
C ASN A 71 2.83 6.96 -2.07
N ALA A 72 3.56 7.66 -2.95
CA ALA A 72 3.05 8.84 -3.64
C ALA A 72 2.97 8.60 -5.15
N THR A 73 1.89 9.05 -5.75
CA THR A 73 1.75 9.24 -7.19
C THR A 73 1.66 10.74 -7.49
N ILE A 74 2.48 11.21 -8.43
CA ILE A 74 2.57 12.63 -8.77
C ILE A 74 1.93 12.86 -10.13
N ASN A 75 0.89 13.69 -10.18
CA ASN A 75 0.33 14.24 -11.41
C ASN A 75 0.85 15.67 -11.59
N GLN A 76 1.74 15.87 -12.57
CA GLN A 76 2.37 17.16 -12.80
C GLN A 76 1.44 18.18 -13.48
N GLU A 77 0.52 17.72 -14.32
CA GLU A 77 -0.41 18.59 -15.06
C GLU A 77 -1.40 19.24 -14.11
N GLU A 78 -1.96 18.45 -13.20
CA GLU A 78 -2.93 18.89 -12.20
C GLU A 78 -2.27 19.47 -10.93
N LYS A 79 -0.95 19.32 -10.79
CA LYS A 79 -0.18 19.66 -9.57
C LYS A 79 -0.74 18.94 -8.33
N VAL A 80 -0.97 17.65 -8.47
CA VAL A 80 -1.53 16.80 -7.40
C VAL A 80 -0.53 15.72 -6.98
N ILE A 81 -0.40 15.50 -5.67
CA ILE A 81 0.36 14.39 -5.08
C ILE A 81 -0.63 13.52 -4.31
N ASN A 82 -0.87 12.31 -4.80
CA ASN A 82 -1.79 11.36 -4.17
C ASN A 82 -0.99 10.38 -3.33
N LEU A 83 -1.28 10.34 -2.03
CA LEU A 83 -0.71 9.44 -1.05
C LEU A 83 -1.64 8.24 -0.85
N LYS A 84 -1.06 7.05 -0.83
CA LYS A 84 -1.76 5.80 -0.49
C LYS A 84 -0.93 5.02 0.51
N ALA A 85 -1.55 4.54 1.57
CA ALA A 85 -0.86 3.74 2.58
C ALA A 85 -1.36 2.30 2.61
N LYS A 86 -0.46 1.41 3.04
CA LYS A 86 -0.77 0.00 3.30
C LYS A 86 -0.46 -0.36 4.75
N GLN A 87 -1.26 -1.27 5.28
CA GLN A 87 -1.11 -1.87 6.58
C GLN A 87 -1.06 -3.39 6.47
N ALA A 88 -0.32 -4.02 7.39
CA ALA A 88 -0.28 -5.47 7.52
C ALA A 88 0.10 -5.91 8.94
N ILE A 89 -0.14 -7.18 9.22
CA ILE A 89 0.26 -7.83 10.48
C ILE A 89 1.76 -8.16 10.43
N ASN A 90 2.42 -8.15 11.59
CA ASN A 90 3.85 -8.49 11.76
C ASN A 90 4.80 -7.61 10.93
N LYS A 91 4.45 -6.33 10.77
CA LYS A 91 5.33 -5.31 10.21
C LYS A 91 5.96 -4.49 11.33
N ASP A 92 7.05 -3.79 11.00
CA ASP A 92 7.68 -2.87 11.93
C ASP A 92 6.76 -1.68 12.22
N TYR A 93 6.77 -1.23 13.46
CA TYR A 93 6.07 -0.02 13.85
C TYR A 93 6.80 1.20 13.29
N LEU A 94 6.17 1.87 12.34
CA LEU A 94 6.68 3.10 11.73
C LEU A 94 5.67 4.23 11.94
N GLU A 95 6.17 5.37 12.41
CA GLU A 95 5.38 6.62 12.46
C GLU A 95 5.77 7.60 11.37
N ASN A 96 6.92 7.38 10.72
CA ASN A 96 7.49 8.34 9.80
C ASN A 96 7.80 7.67 8.46
N PHE A 97 7.29 8.26 7.39
CA PHE A 97 7.51 7.83 6.02
C PHE A 97 8.15 8.97 5.24
N GLU A 98 9.19 8.66 4.48
CA GLU A 98 9.88 9.64 3.64
C GLU A 98 9.64 9.31 2.17
N ILE A 99 9.14 10.28 1.43
CA ILE A 99 8.89 10.16 0.00
C ILE A 99 9.83 11.10 -0.73
N ASP A 100 10.60 10.54 -1.65
CA ASP A 100 11.44 11.31 -2.57
C ASP A 100 10.56 12.06 -3.57
N ILE A 101 10.64 13.38 -3.53
CA ILE A 101 9.91 14.26 -4.44
C ILE A 101 10.93 15.10 -5.23
N PRO A 102 10.76 15.26 -6.56
CA PRO A 102 11.64 16.09 -7.36
C PRO A 102 11.86 17.49 -6.77
N GLN A 103 13.10 17.99 -6.79
CA GLN A 103 13.43 19.30 -6.21
C GLN A 103 12.59 20.45 -6.78
N SER A 104 12.25 20.38 -8.07
CA SER A 104 11.40 21.38 -8.73
C SER A 104 10.02 21.48 -8.09
N ILE A 105 9.47 20.34 -7.66
CA ILE A 105 8.18 20.26 -6.97
C ILE A 105 8.34 20.79 -5.55
N ILE A 106 9.39 20.40 -4.82
CA ILE A 106 9.61 20.86 -3.43
C ILE A 106 9.69 22.39 -3.35
N LYS A 107 10.40 23.03 -4.29
CA LYS A 107 10.50 24.50 -4.36
C LYS A 107 9.17 25.20 -4.61
N THR A 108 8.20 24.49 -5.19
CA THR A 108 6.88 25.02 -5.54
C THR A 108 5.75 24.31 -4.80
N ILE A 109 6.05 23.56 -3.73
CA ILE A 109 5.13 22.62 -3.10
C ILE A 109 3.86 23.28 -2.56
N ASN A 110 3.93 24.58 -2.22
CA ASN A 110 2.80 25.41 -1.84
C ASN A 110 1.76 25.62 -2.95
N LEU A 111 2.11 25.29 -4.20
CA LEU A 111 1.21 25.32 -5.36
C LEU A 111 0.61 23.94 -5.67
N TRP A 112 0.92 22.91 -4.87
CA TRP A 112 0.49 21.53 -5.08
C TRP A 112 -0.58 21.15 -4.06
N THR A 113 -1.53 20.35 -4.52
CA THR A 113 -2.52 19.71 -3.66
C THR A 113 -1.99 18.34 -3.26
N ILE A 114 -1.92 18.06 -1.95
CA ILE A 114 -1.55 16.74 -1.43
C ILE A 114 -2.80 16.05 -0.92
N ASN A 115 -3.06 14.85 -1.37
CA ASN A 115 -4.25 14.09 -1.05
C ASN A 115 -3.87 12.76 -0.39
N TRP A 116 -4.65 12.33 0.58
CA TRP A 116 -4.78 10.93 0.95
C TRP A 116 -5.87 10.29 0.11
N VAL A 117 -5.60 9.11 -0.46
CA VAL A 117 -6.55 8.37 -1.28
C VAL A 117 -6.86 7.04 -0.61
N ASP A 118 -8.11 6.89 -0.18
CA ASP A 118 -8.60 5.68 0.46
C ASP A 118 -8.70 4.51 -0.53
N PRO A 119 -8.77 3.25 -0.04
CA PRO A 119 -8.93 2.08 -0.88
C PRO A 119 -10.17 2.09 -1.78
N ASP A 120 -11.23 2.78 -1.36
CA ASP A 120 -12.48 2.96 -2.14
C ASP A 120 -12.42 4.13 -3.15
N GLY A 121 -11.30 4.87 -3.18
CA GLY A 121 -11.10 6.02 -4.05
C GLY A 121 -11.55 7.36 -3.46
N THR A 122 -12.05 7.40 -2.22
CA THR A 122 -12.33 8.65 -1.50
C THR A 122 -11.05 9.45 -1.33
N ILE A 123 -11.14 10.77 -1.58
CA ILE A 123 -10.00 11.69 -1.57
C ILE A 123 -10.14 12.65 -0.39
N ILE A 124 -9.08 12.75 0.42
CA ILE A 124 -8.98 13.67 1.55
C ILE A 124 -7.78 14.57 1.31
N THR A 125 -8.00 15.88 1.20
CA THR A 125 -6.89 16.83 1.05
C THR A 125 -6.18 17.07 2.38
N LEU A 126 -4.85 17.02 2.32
CA LEU A 126 -3.96 17.24 3.44
C LEU A 126 -3.22 18.57 3.28
N GLU A 127 -2.83 19.14 4.42
CA GLU A 127 -2.09 20.39 4.48
C GLU A 127 -0.67 20.11 4.96
N ILE A 128 0.28 20.90 4.44
CA ILE A 128 1.66 20.89 4.93
C ILE A 128 1.73 21.69 6.21
N ASP A 129 2.24 21.06 7.26
CA ASP A 129 2.61 21.68 8.52
C ASP A 129 3.84 22.56 8.28
N LYS A 130 3.71 23.86 8.54
CA LYS A 130 4.71 24.89 8.22
C LYS A 130 5.73 25.05 9.35
#